data_AF-A0A1F4FFB3-F1
#
_entry.id   AF-A0A1F4FFB3-F1
#
_cell.length_a   1.000
_cell.length_b   1.000
_cell.length_c   1.000
_cell.angle_alpha   90.00
_cell.angle_beta   90.00
_cell.angle_gamma   90.00
#
_symmetry.space_group_name_H-M   'P 1'
#
loop_
_entity.id
_entity.type
_entity.pdbx_description
1 polymer ?
#
loop_
_entity_poly.entity_id
_entity_poly.type
_entity_poly.pdbx_seq_one_letter_code
_entity_poly.pdbx_strand_id
1 'polypeptide(L)'
;MKSIDKEIFEVEQRLHMREALIKQTARDAKTRSLKALASPASLVGAVALGFLVATRVSRRRASAPAVSQQTKEQTKGFALGTLAMTGATWFIRSQFGGPVGLAQFLLAKIKNRKSPKAAVA
;
A
#
# COMPACT_ATOMS: atom_id res chain seq x y z
N MET A 1 -50.79 -22.38 13.97
CA MET A 1 -49.37 -22.75 13.82
C MET A 1 -48.88 -22.59 12.38
N LYS A 2 -49.59 -23.09 11.34
CA LYS A 2 -49.20 -22.97 9.92
C LYS A 2 -49.00 -21.54 9.36
N SER A 3 -49.54 -20.51 10.00
CA SER A 3 -49.41 -19.12 9.57
C SER A 3 -48.03 -18.52 9.88
N ILE A 4 -47.45 -18.90 11.02
CA ILE A 4 -46.14 -18.38 11.47
C ILE A 4 -45.02 -18.94 10.59
N ASP A 5 -45.08 -20.22 10.23
CA ASP A 5 -44.09 -20.84 9.34
C ASP A 5 -44.07 -20.18 7.96
N LYS A 6 -45.23 -19.72 7.48
CA LYS A 6 -45.35 -19.04 6.19
C LYS A 6 -44.75 -17.63 6.24
N GLU A 7 -44.97 -16.90 7.33
CA GLU A 7 -44.34 -15.59 7.56
C GLU A 7 -42.82 -15.71 7.69
N ILE A 8 -42.32 -16.74 8.37
CA ILE A 8 -40.87 -17.01 8.49
C ILE A 8 -40.27 -17.27 7.11
N PHE A 9 -40.90 -18.11 6.29
CA PHE A 9 -40.43 -18.41 4.94
C PHE A 9 -40.37 -17.15 4.05
N GLU A 10 -41.38 -16.28 4.13
CA GLU A 10 -41.40 -15.01 3.37
C GLU A 10 -40.34 -14.01 3.86
N VAL A 11 -39.97 -14.05 5.14
CA VAL A 11 -38.89 -13.22 5.69
C VAL A 11 -37.52 -13.76 5.28
N GLU A 12 -37.29 -15.07 5.36
CA GLU A 12 -36.04 -15.70 4.89
C GLU A 12 -35.82 -15.46 3.40
N GLN A 13 -36.86 -15.60 2.58
CA GLN A 13 -36.76 -15.35 1.15
C GLN A 13 -36.37 -13.88 0.87
N ARG A 14 -36.93 -12.93 1.64
CA ARG A 14 -36.55 -11.51 1.53
C ARG A 14 -35.12 -11.25 2.02
N LEU A 15 -34.65 -11.94 3.05
CA LEU A 15 -33.28 -11.82 3.55
C LEU A 15 -32.27 -12.35 2.54
N HIS A 16 -32.49 -13.53 1.97
CA HIS A 16 -31.59 -14.10 0.97
C HIS A 16 -31.48 -13.24 -0.29
N MET A 17 -32.59 -12.63 -0.74
CA MET A 17 -32.58 -11.67 -1.84
C MET A 17 -31.73 -10.43 -1.52
N ARG A 18 -31.80 -9.92 -0.29
CA ARG A 18 -30.99 -8.78 0.17
C ARG A 18 -29.51 -9.14 0.29
N GLU A 19 -29.19 -10.32 0.82
CA GLU A 19 -27.81 -10.80 0.93
C GLU A 19 -27.15 -10.92 -0.45
N ALA A 20 -27.86 -11.43 -1.46
CA ALA A 20 -27.36 -11.53 -2.81
C ALA A 20 -27.00 -10.15 -3.40
N LEU A 21 -27.88 -9.15 -3.21
CA LEU A 21 -27.65 -7.78 -3.65
C LEU A 21 -26.47 -7.12 -2.91
N ILE A 22 -26.37 -7.31 -1.59
CA ILE A 22 -25.25 -6.81 -0.80
C ILE A 22 -23.93 -7.43 -1.28
N LYS A 23 -23.94 -8.73 -1.57
CA LYS A 23 -22.74 -9.43 -2.05
C LYS A 23 -22.30 -8.97 -3.43
N GLN A 24 -23.24 -8.67 -4.33
CA GLN A 24 -22.95 -8.11 -5.65
C GLN A 24 -22.39 -6.68 -5.54
N THR A 25 -23.07 -5.80 -4.80
CA THR A 25 -22.62 -4.42 -4.58
C THR A 25 -21.25 -4.37 -3.89
N ALA A 26 -20.97 -5.27 -2.96
CA ALA A 26 -19.65 -5.40 -2.34
C ALA A 26 -18.56 -5.80 -3.35
N ARG A 27 -18.87 -6.69 -4.30
CA ARG A 27 -17.92 -7.08 -5.36
C ARG A 27 -17.65 -5.92 -6.32
N ASP A 28 -18.67 -5.17 -6.69
CA ASP A 28 -18.53 -4.00 -7.58
C ASP A 28 -17.78 -2.86 -6.89
N ALA A 29 -18.08 -2.62 -5.61
CA ALA A 29 -17.31 -1.68 -4.79
C ALA A 29 -15.85 -2.11 -4.70
N LYS A 30 -15.57 -3.42 -4.51
CA LYS A 30 -14.21 -3.96 -4.46
C LYS A 30 -13.47 -3.73 -5.77
N THR A 31 -14.05 -4.06 -6.93
CA THR A 31 -13.40 -3.89 -8.24
C THR A 31 -13.17 -2.41 -8.56
N ARG A 32 -14.13 -1.54 -8.23
CA ARG A 32 -14.00 -0.08 -8.39
C ARG A 32 -12.91 0.50 -7.49
N SER A 33 -12.83 0.03 -6.24
CA SER A 33 -11.79 0.42 -5.29
C SER A 33 -10.41 0.00 -5.78
N LEU A 34 -10.26 -1.23 -6.26
CA LEU A 34 -9.00 -1.72 -6.83
C LEU A 34 -8.57 -0.90 -8.05
N LYS A 35 -9.51 -0.53 -8.92
CA LYS A 35 -9.23 0.33 -10.07
C LYS A 35 -8.87 1.76 -9.65
N ALA A 36 -9.50 2.28 -8.60
CA ALA A 36 -9.17 3.59 -8.03
C ALA A 36 -7.79 3.59 -7.34
N LEU A 37 -7.42 2.50 -6.67
CA LEU A 37 -6.10 2.30 -6.04
C LEU A 37 -4.98 2.15 -7.07
N ALA A 38 -5.28 1.67 -8.28
CA ALA A 38 -4.35 1.61 -9.40
C ALA A 38 -4.16 2.96 -10.12
N SER A 39 -4.84 4.02 -9.68
CA SER A 39 -4.69 5.36 -10.25
C SER A 39 -3.31 5.95 -9.94
N PRO A 40 -2.71 6.73 -10.85
CA PRO A 40 -1.50 7.49 -10.55
C PRO A 40 -1.66 8.41 -9.33
N ALA A 41 -2.86 8.98 -9.12
CA ALA A 41 -3.13 9.88 -7.99
C ALA A 41 -3.13 9.13 -6.64
N SER A 42 -3.67 7.92 -6.58
CA SER A 42 -3.67 7.09 -5.36
C SER A 42 -2.26 6.62 -5.02
N LEU A 43 -1.42 6.30 -6.02
CA LEU A 43 -0.02 5.98 -5.80
C LEU A 43 0.74 7.15 -5.18
N VAL A 44 0.57 8.36 -5.71
CA VAL A 44 1.17 9.57 -5.14
C VAL A 44 0.69 9.82 -3.70
N GLY A 45 -0.62 9.69 -3.47
CA GLY A 45 -1.20 9.81 -2.12
C GLY A 45 -0.67 8.77 -1.15
N ALA A 46 -0.55 7.52 -1.57
CA ALA A 46 -0.01 6.42 -0.76
C ALA A 46 1.47 6.66 -0.40
N VAL A 47 2.28 7.15 -1.35
CA VAL A 47 3.69 7.51 -1.10
C VAL A 47 3.78 8.67 -0.10
N ALA A 48 2.98 9.72 -0.27
CA ALA A 48 2.96 10.87 0.63
C ALA A 48 2.54 10.47 2.06
N LEU A 49 1.49 9.66 2.18
CA LEU A 49 1.03 9.12 3.47
C LEU A 49 2.08 8.20 4.10
N GLY A 50 2.70 7.32 3.31
CA GLY A 50 3.78 6.45 3.75
C GLY A 50 4.96 7.25 4.30
N PHE A 51 5.35 8.34 3.62
CA PHE A 51 6.42 9.23 4.08
C PHE A 51 6.04 9.94 5.38
N LEU A 52 4.82 10.48 5.50
CA LEU A 52 4.35 11.13 6.73
C LEU A 52 4.35 10.18 7.93
N VAL A 53 3.81 8.96 7.75
CA VAL A 53 3.77 7.95 8.82
C VAL A 53 5.19 7.52 9.20
N ALA A 54 6.05 7.22 8.21
CA ALA A 54 7.44 6.83 8.45
C ALA A 54 8.22 7.92 9.19
N THR A 55 8.06 9.19 8.79
CA THR A 55 8.74 10.33 9.42
C THR A 55 8.26 10.53 10.86
N ARG A 56 6.95 10.36 11.12
CA ARG A 56 6.39 10.46 12.47
C ARG A 56 6.85 9.32 13.38
N VAL A 57 6.89 8.10 12.88
CA VAL A 57 7.41 6.94 13.62
C VAL A 57 8.91 7.09 13.89
N SER A 58 9.68 7.56 12.90
CA SER A 58 11.10 7.84 13.06
C SER A 58 11.36 8.90 14.12
N ARG A 59 10.63 10.03 14.11
CA ARG A 59 10.72 11.05 15.16
C ARG A 59 10.38 10.50 16.54
N ARG A 60 9.35 9.66 16.66
CA ARG A 60 8.99 9.03 17.95
C ARG A 60 10.08 8.08 18.46
N ARG A 61 10.75 7.36 17.57
CA ARG A 61 11.88 6.48 17.94
C ARG A 61 13.14 7.27 18.32
N ALA A 62 13.39 8.40 17.67
CA ALA A 62 14.53 9.26 17.98
C ALA A 62 14.38 9.99 19.34
N SER A 63 13.14 10.19 19.81
CA SER A 63 12.85 10.86 21.09
C SER A 63 12.54 9.89 22.25
N ALA A 64 12.61 8.58 22.05
CA ALA A 64 12.40 7.60 23.12
C ALA A 64 13.72 7.32 23.86
N PRO A 65 13.76 7.41 25.21
CA PRO A 65 14.97 7.08 25.96
C PRO A 65 15.28 5.59 25.80
N ALA A 66 16.56 5.29 25.61
CA ALA A 66 17.09 3.93 25.44
C ALA A 66 16.93 3.11 26.72
N VAL A 67 15.76 2.49 26.93
CA VAL A 67 15.56 1.49 27.98
C VAL A 67 14.86 0.26 27.41
N SER A 68 15.37 -0.90 27.80
CA SER A 68 15.18 -2.23 27.23
C SER A 68 13.73 -2.74 27.24
N GLN A 69 13.05 -2.61 26.09
CA GLN A 69 12.03 -3.55 25.59
C GLN A 69 12.35 -4.05 24.15
N GLN A 70 13.54 -3.66 23.67
CA GLN A 70 13.94 -3.63 22.27
C GLN A 70 14.09 -5.03 21.64
N THR A 71 14.44 -6.06 22.40
CA THR A 71 14.75 -7.40 21.87
C THR A 71 13.51 -8.19 21.41
N LYS A 72 12.34 -7.99 22.05
CA LYS A 72 11.11 -8.73 21.71
C LYS A 72 10.33 -8.09 20.54
N GLU A 73 10.40 -6.76 20.37
CA GLU A 73 9.78 -6.08 19.23
C GLU A 73 10.70 -5.94 18.02
N GLN A 74 12.03 -5.87 18.20
CA GLN A 74 12.97 -5.89 17.08
C GLN A 74 12.80 -7.13 16.23
N THR A 75 12.52 -8.31 16.81
CA THR A 75 12.37 -9.54 16.01
C THR A 75 11.16 -9.48 15.06
N LYS A 76 10.04 -8.87 15.49
CA LYS A 76 8.85 -8.69 14.63
C LYS A 76 9.04 -7.57 13.60
N GLY A 77 9.67 -6.47 14.00
CA GLY A 77 10.01 -5.36 13.11
C GLY A 77 11.11 -5.71 12.09
N PHE A 78 12.01 -6.61 12.47
CA PHE A 78 13.08 -7.12 11.61
C PHE A 78 12.53 -8.13 10.61
N ALA A 79 11.61 -9.02 11.01
CA ALA A 79 10.93 -9.93 10.08
C ALA A 79 10.09 -9.19 9.01
N LEU A 80 9.36 -8.14 9.41
CA LEU A 80 8.65 -7.27 8.46
C LEU A 80 9.63 -6.41 7.65
N GLY A 81 10.72 -5.95 8.26
CA GLY A 81 11.77 -5.19 7.59
C GLY A 81 12.52 -6.00 6.54
N THR A 82 12.81 -7.27 6.81
CA THR A 82 13.45 -8.19 5.87
C THR A 82 12.50 -8.54 4.73
N LEU A 83 11.22 -8.85 5.01
CA LEU A 83 10.22 -9.05 3.96
C LEU A 83 10.05 -7.81 3.07
N ALA A 84 9.99 -6.62 3.66
CA ALA A 84 9.91 -5.37 2.92
C ALA A 84 11.18 -5.12 2.07
N MET A 85 12.37 -5.39 2.61
CA MET A 85 13.64 -5.28 1.89
C MET A 85 13.77 -6.31 0.76
N THR A 86 13.34 -7.54 0.97
CA THR A 86 13.30 -8.58 -0.07
C THR A 86 12.32 -8.19 -1.17
N GLY A 87 11.13 -7.70 -0.81
CA GLY A 87 10.15 -7.18 -1.76
C GLY A 87 10.69 -5.99 -2.56
N ALA A 88 11.34 -5.03 -1.89
CA ALA A 88 11.97 -3.88 -2.54
C ALA A 88 13.10 -4.31 -3.48
N THR A 89 13.93 -5.28 -3.08
CA THR A 89 15.03 -5.80 -3.91
C THR A 89 14.50 -6.53 -5.14
N TRP A 90 13.45 -7.34 -4.97
CA TRP A 90 12.79 -8.02 -6.08
C TRP A 90 12.15 -7.02 -7.07
N PHE A 91 11.50 -5.98 -6.55
CA PHE A 91 10.92 -4.91 -7.37
C PHE A 91 11.98 -4.09 -8.11
N ILE A 92 13.09 -3.73 -7.45
CA ILE A 92 14.22 -3.03 -8.09
C ILE A 92 14.79 -3.91 -9.21
N ARG A 93 14.90 -5.22 -8.98
CA ARG A 93 15.36 -6.17 -10.00
C ARG A 93 14.39 -6.29 -11.17
N SER A 94 13.07 -6.32 -10.94
CA SER A 94 12.08 -6.50 -12.01
C SER A 94 11.88 -5.24 -12.87
N GLN A 95 11.98 -4.04 -12.29
CA GLN A 95 11.78 -2.78 -13.01
C GLN A 95 13.05 -2.17 -13.59
N PHE A 96 14.20 -2.35 -12.93
CA PHE A 96 15.45 -1.68 -13.31
C PHE A 96 16.55 -2.67 -13.73
N GLY A 97 16.25 -3.97 -13.83
CA GLY A 97 17.24 -5.01 -14.15
C GLY A 97 18.29 -5.24 -13.07
N GLY A 98 18.19 -4.55 -11.93
CA GLY A 98 19.13 -4.61 -10.82
C GLY A 98 19.47 -3.23 -10.24
N PRO A 99 20.23 -3.20 -9.13
CA PRO A 99 20.61 -1.96 -8.45
C PRO A 99 21.46 -1.03 -9.33
N VAL A 100 22.24 -1.60 -10.26
CA VAL A 100 23.06 -0.83 -11.20
C VAL A 100 22.19 -0.05 -12.21
N GLY A 101 21.10 -0.65 -12.71
CA GLY A 101 20.18 0.04 -13.63
C GLY A 101 19.39 1.15 -12.93
N LEU A 102 19.00 0.95 -11.66
CA LEU A 102 18.41 2.00 -10.83
C LEU A 102 19.40 3.16 -10.64
N ALA A 103 20.66 2.85 -10.33
CA ALA A 103 21.71 3.85 -10.17
C ALA A 103 21.94 4.63 -11.47
N GLN A 104 22.01 3.95 -12.62
CA GLN A 104 22.15 4.61 -13.93
C GLN A 104 20.93 5.50 -14.25
N PHE A 105 19.71 5.05 -13.96
CA PHE A 105 18.50 5.85 -14.14
C PHE A 105 18.50 7.11 -13.27
N LEU A 106 18.88 6.99 -11.99
CA LEU A 106 19.00 8.12 -11.08
C LEU A 106 20.12 9.07 -11.50
N LEU A 107 21.26 8.54 -11.92
CA LEU A 107 22.40 9.32 -12.39
C LEU A 107 22.09 10.05 -13.70
N ALA A 108 21.39 9.40 -14.64
CA ALA A 108 20.88 10.02 -15.86
C ALA A 108 19.87 11.13 -15.55
N LYS A 109 18.96 10.92 -14.58
CA LYS A 109 17.98 11.93 -14.15
C LYS A 109 18.62 13.15 -13.47
N ILE A 110 19.70 12.94 -12.72
CA ILE A 110 20.47 14.03 -12.10
C ILE A 110 21.31 14.77 -13.14
N LYS A 111 21.94 14.04 -14.08
CA LYS A 111 22.74 14.61 -15.17
C LYS A 111 21.89 15.46 -16.12
N ASN A 112 20.68 15.00 -16.45
CA ASN A 112 19.74 15.74 -17.29
C ASN A 112 19.14 16.98 -16.60
N ARG A 113 19.18 17.06 -15.27
CA ARG A 113 18.85 18.30 -14.53
C ARG A 113 20.00 19.31 -14.49
N LYS A 114 21.25 18.87 -14.68
CA LYS A 114 22.45 19.72 -14.65
C LYS A 114 22.87 20.29 -16.01
N SER A 115 22.09 20.07 -17.07
CA SER A 115 22.37 20.61 -18.40
C SER A 115 21.33 21.64 -18.87
N PRO A 116 21.22 22.83 -18.23
CA PRO A 116 20.90 24.03 -18.97
C PRO A 116 22.19 24.54 -19.64
N LYS A 117 22.26 24.36 -20.96
CA LYS A 117 22.82 25.31 -21.94
C LYS A 117 24.07 26.09 -21.48
N ALA A 118 25.26 25.53 -21.73
CA ALA A 118 26.42 26.38 -21.96
C ALA A 118 26.14 27.23 -23.20
N ALA A 119 26.21 28.54 -23.04
CA ALA A 119 26.10 29.52 -24.10
C ALA A 119 27.06 29.16 -25.25
N VAL A 120 26.53 29.08 -26.47
CA VAL A 120 27.32 29.26 -27.68
C VAL A 120 27.03 30.68 -28.13
N ALA A 121 28.11 31.46 -28.20
CA ALA A 121 28.18 32.81 -28.72
C ALA A 121 27.80 32.87 -30.21
#